data_AF-A0A2P5FR01-F1
#
_entry.id   AF-A0A2P5FR01-F1
#
_cell.length_a   1.000
_cell.length_b   1.000
_cell.length_c   1.000
_cell.angle_alpha   90.00
_cell.angle_beta   90.00
_cell.angle_gamma   90.00
#
_symmetry.space_group_name_H-M   'P 1'
#
loop_
_entity.id
_entity.type
_entity.pdbx_description
1 polymer ?
#
loop_
_entity_poly.entity_id
_entity_poly.type
_entity_poly.pdbx_seq_one_letter_code
_entity_poly.pdbx_strand_id
1 'polypeptide(L)'
;MRKRTIYIWGVAVLSVSFLVLMILTPPIPQSQSYHLFADTRRFFGIPNTLNVISNSPFLVIGIIGLVFCHYQNYFRLRLQGELWGWTCFFIGVTAVGIGSSYYHLKPNDARLVWDRLPMTVAFTSIMAIFIIERLDEQKGTISIIPLLLAGVVSILYWSFFDDLRPYYLVQLIPCVVIPVMAILLPPMYTHSTYWLWAAGFYVLAKVEQVADEVIYGWTNHIVSGYTLKHLCAAMVPVFFTLMLAKRTIETNRQSLLEMWIISCTKDKADDHKDEVSYTTVSTVESQI
;
A
#
# COMPACT_ATOMS: atom_id res chain seq x y z
N MET A 1 -27.12 4.65 -3.31
CA MET A 1 -27.04 3.58 -2.28
C MET A 1 -26.86 2.18 -2.88
N ARG A 2 -27.70 1.73 -3.83
CA ARG A 2 -27.64 0.39 -4.44
C ARG A 2 -26.26 0.01 -5.03
N LYS A 3 -25.59 0.91 -5.78
CA LYS A 3 -24.25 0.67 -6.35
C LYS A 3 -23.15 0.47 -5.29
N ARG A 4 -23.14 1.32 -4.25
CA ARG A 4 -22.19 1.22 -3.11
C ARG A 4 -22.31 -0.12 -2.40
N THR A 5 -23.54 -0.57 -2.14
CA THR A 5 -23.80 -1.87 -1.52
C THR A 5 -23.28 -3.01 -2.40
N ILE A 6 -23.50 -2.96 -3.72
CA ILE A 6 -22.97 -3.95 -4.66
C ILE A 6 -21.43 -4.02 -4.61
N TYR A 7 -20.74 -2.89 -4.61
CA TYR A 7 -19.27 -2.87 -4.52
C TYR A 7 -18.76 -3.46 -3.20
N ILE A 8 -19.40 -3.12 -2.08
CA ILE A 8 -19.05 -3.68 -0.77
C ILE A 8 -19.25 -5.20 -0.76
N TRP A 9 -20.37 -5.70 -1.29
CA TRP A 9 -20.60 -7.15 -1.39
C TRP A 9 -19.60 -7.83 -2.34
N GLY A 10 -19.26 -7.20 -3.46
CA GLY A 10 -18.25 -7.72 -4.39
C GLY A 10 -16.88 -7.88 -3.71
N VAL A 11 -16.47 -6.90 -2.91
CA VAL A 11 -15.22 -6.95 -2.14
C VAL A 11 -15.29 -7.97 -1.00
N ALA A 12 -16.45 -8.10 -0.34
CA ALA A 12 -16.65 -9.13 0.68
C ALA A 12 -16.52 -10.54 0.08
N VAL A 13 -17.16 -10.79 -1.07
CA VAL A 13 -17.04 -12.05 -1.82
C VAL A 13 -15.58 -12.29 -2.19
N LEU A 14 -14.88 -11.30 -2.76
CA LEU A 14 -13.46 -11.42 -3.10
C LEU A 14 -12.60 -11.79 -1.90
N SER A 15 -12.83 -11.15 -0.75
CA SER A 15 -12.08 -11.43 0.49
C SER A 15 -12.36 -12.83 1.02
N VAL A 16 -13.62 -13.28 0.97
CA VAL A 16 -14.01 -14.65 1.34
C VAL A 16 -13.42 -15.67 0.37
N SER A 17 -13.38 -15.38 -0.92
CA SER A 17 -12.73 -16.25 -1.91
C SER A 17 -11.25 -16.44 -1.61
N PHE A 18 -10.52 -15.38 -1.25
CA PHE A 18 -9.12 -15.51 -0.80
C PHE A 18 -8.99 -16.36 0.45
N LEU A 19 -9.88 -16.19 1.43
CA LEU A 19 -9.88 -17.01 2.64
C LEU A 19 -10.11 -18.50 2.30
N VAL A 20 -11.10 -18.80 1.48
CA VAL A 20 -11.39 -20.17 1.03
C VAL A 20 -10.21 -20.77 0.28
N LEU A 21 -9.59 -20.02 -0.63
CA LEU A 21 -8.39 -20.46 -1.34
C LEU A 21 -7.24 -20.80 -0.38
N MET A 22 -7.02 -19.98 0.66
CA MET A 22 -5.99 -20.28 1.65
C MET A 22 -6.31 -21.52 2.50
N ILE A 23 -7.58 -21.74 2.85
CA ILE A 23 -8.00 -22.95 3.57
C ILE A 23 -7.78 -24.22 2.72
N LEU A 24 -8.06 -24.14 1.41
CA LEU A 24 -7.91 -25.24 0.47
C LEU A 24 -6.44 -25.51 0.10
N THR A 25 -5.58 -24.49 0.20
CA THR A 25 -4.14 -24.63 -0.09
C THR A 25 -3.46 -25.33 1.09
N PRO A 26 -2.56 -26.32 0.86
CA PRO A 26 -1.78 -26.92 1.94
C PRO A 26 -1.00 -25.86 2.73
N PRO A 27 -0.63 -26.13 4.00
CA PRO A 27 0.21 -25.23 4.80
C PRO A 27 1.43 -24.77 4.01
N ILE A 28 1.72 -23.47 4.08
CA ILE A 28 2.84 -22.88 3.33
C ILE A 28 3.99 -22.63 4.31
N PRO A 29 5.02 -23.50 4.34
CA PRO A 29 6.15 -23.34 5.23
C PRO A 29 7.03 -22.17 4.83
N GLN A 30 7.81 -21.68 5.78
CA GLN A 30 8.82 -20.68 5.51
C GLN A 30 10.00 -21.31 4.75
N SER A 31 10.12 -20.95 3.47
CA SER A 31 11.30 -21.34 2.70
C SER A 31 12.57 -20.73 3.28
N GLN A 32 13.58 -21.57 3.51
CA GLN A 32 14.90 -21.13 3.96
C GLN A 32 15.67 -20.37 2.87
N SER A 33 15.33 -20.58 1.59
CA SER A 33 15.89 -19.77 0.50
C SER A 33 15.50 -18.30 0.60
N TYR A 34 14.45 -17.95 1.37
CA TYR A 34 14.06 -16.56 1.63
C TYR A 34 15.14 -15.74 2.34
N HIS A 35 16.06 -16.40 3.04
CA HIS A 35 17.17 -15.77 3.74
C HIS A 35 18.40 -15.54 2.85
N LEU A 36 18.40 -16.11 1.65
CA LEU A 36 19.50 -15.99 0.71
C LEU A 36 19.28 -14.72 -0.13
N PHE A 37 20.09 -13.71 0.11
CA PHE A 37 20.07 -12.46 -0.67
C PHE A 37 21.15 -12.47 -1.75
N ALA A 38 20.87 -11.82 -2.87
CA ALA A 38 21.84 -11.66 -3.95
C ALA A 38 23.05 -10.82 -3.51
N ASP A 39 22.81 -9.72 -2.79
CA ASP A 39 23.86 -8.88 -2.23
C ASP A 39 24.12 -9.20 -0.76
N THR A 40 25.28 -9.84 -0.52
CA THR A 40 25.79 -10.20 0.80
C THR A 40 27.01 -9.37 1.22
N ARG A 41 27.34 -8.31 0.46
CA ARG A 41 28.55 -7.51 0.69
C ARG A 41 28.55 -6.85 2.06
N ARG A 42 29.76 -6.69 2.59
CA ARG A 42 30.04 -6.10 3.89
C ARG A 42 30.83 -4.80 3.71
N PHE A 43 30.24 -3.70 4.12
CA PHE A 43 30.87 -2.38 4.23
C PHE A 43 30.87 -1.94 5.69
N PHE A 44 31.95 -1.27 6.12
CA PHE A 44 32.10 -0.74 7.48
C PHE A 44 31.80 -1.74 8.61
N GLY A 45 32.06 -3.03 8.39
CA GLY A 45 31.81 -4.08 9.37
C GLY A 45 30.36 -4.58 9.45
N ILE A 46 29.43 -4.02 8.68
CA ILE A 46 28.00 -4.39 8.69
C ILE A 46 27.74 -5.45 7.60
N PRO A 47 27.30 -6.68 7.92
CA PRO A 47 26.93 -7.68 6.90
C PRO A 47 25.67 -7.24 6.13
N ASN A 48 25.53 -7.66 4.87
CA ASN A 48 24.38 -7.33 4.01
C ASN A 48 24.08 -5.83 3.98
N THR A 49 25.13 -4.99 3.91
CA THR A 49 25.03 -3.58 4.35
C THR A 49 23.95 -2.79 3.62
N LEU A 50 23.81 -2.97 2.30
CA LEU A 50 22.82 -2.24 1.52
C LEU A 50 21.40 -2.62 1.95
N ASN A 51 21.14 -3.90 2.20
CA ASN A 51 19.84 -4.37 2.71
C ASN A 51 19.54 -3.84 4.12
N VAL A 52 20.54 -3.62 4.96
CA VAL A 52 20.37 -3.00 6.29
C VAL A 52 20.10 -1.51 6.14
N ILE A 53 20.95 -0.76 5.45
CA ILE A 53 20.87 0.70 5.36
C ILE A 53 19.64 1.15 4.58
N SER A 54 19.19 0.40 3.57
CA SER A 54 18.00 0.73 2.79
C SER A 54 16.70 0.74 3.60
N ASN A 55 16.72 0.28 4.85
CA ASN A 55 15.58 0.37 5.77
C ASN A 55 15.49 1.70 6.52
N SER A 56 16.55 2.51 6.50
CA SER A 56 16.58 3.84 7.14
C SER A 56 15.44 4.78 6.71
N PRO A 57 15.02 4.81 5.42
CA PRO A 57 13.88 5.62 5.00
C PRO A 57 12.58 5.31 5.75
N PHE A 58 12.29 4.02 6.06
CA PHE A 58 11.13 3.65 6.88
C PHE A 58 11.21 4.27 8.27
N LEU A 59 12.38 4.20 8.91
CA LEU A 59 12.57 4.77 10.25
C LEU A 59 12.35 6.29 10.23
N VAL A 60 12.96 6.99 9.27
CA VAL A 60 12.86 8.45 9.15
C VAL A 60 11.42 8.88 8.89
N ILE A 61 10.76 8.30 7.89
CA ILE A 61 9.39 8.70 7.53
C ILE A 61 8.37 8.26 8.60
N GLY A 62 8.62 7.13 9.26
CA GLY A 62 7.82 6.66 10.39
C GLY A 62 7.83 7.66 11.54
N ILE A 63 9.01 8.14 11.95
CA ILE A 63 9.15 9.14 13.01
C ILE A 63 8.51 10.47 12.60
N ILE A 64 8.76 10.95 11.38
CA ILE A 64 8.16 12.19 10.86
C ILE A 64 6.62 12.09 10.90
N GLY A 65 6.07 10.97 10.43
CA GLY A 65 4.64 10.71 10.47
C GLY A 65 4.07 10.71 11.89
N LEU A 66 4.75 10.05 12.84
CA LEU A 66 4.33 10.06 14.24
C LEU A 66 4.29 11.47 14.84
N VAL A 67 5.34 12.26 14.61
CA VAL A 67 5.40 13.64 15.11
C VAL A 67 4.25 14.45 14.52
N PHE A 68 4.01 14.37 13.22
CA PHE A 68 2.96 15.15 12.55
C PHE A 68 1.53 14.67 12.84
N CYS A 69 1.32 13.40 13.23
CA CYS A 69 0.04 12.94 13.75
C CYS A 69 -0.37 13.69 15.03
N HIS A 70 0.59 14.02 15.89
CA HIS A 70 0.33 14.63 17.20
C HIS A 70 0.65 16.14 17.26
N TYR A 71 1.39 16.67 16.29
CA TYR A 71 1.78 18.07 16.26
C TYR A 71 0.70 18.96 15.63
N GLN A 72 0.07 19.82 16.44
CA GLN A 72 -0.80 20.94 16.01
C GLN A 72 -1.87 20.55 14.96
N ASN A 73 -2.34 19.30 15.00
CA ASN A 73 -3.22 18.70 13.98
C ASN A 73 -2.76 18.94 12.53
N TYR A 74 -1.45 18.82 12.25
CA TYR A 74 -0.86 19.09 10.95
C TYR A 74 -1.50 18.26 9.82
N PHE A 75 -1.77 16.97 10.08
CA PHE A 75 -2.45 16.06 9.14
C PHE A 75 -3.98 16.24 9.05
N ARG A 76 -4.52 17.24 9.75
CA ARG A 76 -5.95 17.59 9.74
C ARG A 76 -6.84 16.37 10.02
N LEU A 77 -6.40 15.53 10.96
CA LEU A 77 -7.16 14.38 11.43
C LEU A 77 -8.38 14.91 12.17
N ARG A 78 -9.57 14.42 11.84
CA ARG A 78 -10.83 14.87 12.45
C ARG A 78 -11.40 13.85 13.42
N LEU A 79 -11.18 12.57 13.14
CA LEU A 79 -11.80 11.48 13.87
C LEU A 79 -10.77 10.85 14.79
N GLN A 80 -11.18 10.47 16.00
CA GLN A 80 -10.29 9.82 16.95
C GLN A 80 -9.74 8.49 16.41
N GLY A 81 -10.56 7.75 15.66
CA GLY A 81 -10.14 6.53 14.99
C GLY A 81 -9.06 6.76 13.92
N GLU A 82 -9.09 7.89 13.21
CA GLU A 82 -8.03 8.24 12.26
C GLU A 82 -6.71 8.47 12.99
N LEU A 83 -6.73 9.21 14.11
CA LEU A 83 -5.54 9.43 14.93
C LEU A 83 -4.95 8.10 15.39
N TRP A 84 -5.77 7.23 15.98
CA TRP A 84 -5.31 5.91 16.42
C TRP A 84 -4.77 5.06 15.28
N GLY A 85 -5.50 4.98 14.16
CA GLY A 85 -5.09 4.21 13.00
C GLY A 85 -3.77 4.72 12.40
N TRP A 86 -3.62 6.03 12.20
CA TRP A 86 -2.41 6.61 11.64
C TRP A 86 -1.23 6.52 12.60
N THR A 87 -1.44 6.70 13.91
CA THR A 87 -0.41 6.47 14.93
C THR A 87 0.06 5.02 14.91
N CYS A 88 -0.85 4.03 14.91
CA CYS A 88 -0.48 2.62 14.79
C CYS A 88 0.27 2.31 13.49
N PHE A 89 -0.16 2.89 12.36
CA PHE A 89 0.53 2.75 11.09
C PHE A 89 1.98 3.25 11.16
N PHE A 90 2.21 4.47 11.62
CA PHE A 90 3.56 5.04 11.67
C PHE A 90 4.44 4.41 12.76
N ILE A 91 3.86 3.91 13.86
CA ILE A 91 4.58 3.05 14.81
C ILE A 91 5.04 1.78 14.09
N GLY A 92 4.13 1.12 13.35
CA GLY A 92 4.45 -0.05 12.55
C GLY A 92 5.58 0.22 11.56
N VAL A 93 5.48 1.30 10.77
CA VAL A 93 6.52 1.71 9.79
C VAL A 93 7.87 1.97 10.45
N THR A 94 7.89 2.69 11.57
CA THR A 94 9.12 2.95 12.34
C THR A 94 9.74 1.63 12.81
N ALA A 95 8.91 0.75 13.35
CA ALA A 95 9.34 -0.56 13.82
C ALA A 95 9.76 -1.50 12.68
N VAL A 96 9.21 -1.38 11.46
CA VAL A 96 9.70 -2.09 10.25
C VAL A 96 11.15 -1.68 9.99
N GLY A 97 11.46 -0.38 10.01
CA GLY A 97 12.84 0.09 9.79
C GLY A 97 13.86 -0.56 10.75
N ILE A 98 13.49 -0.71 12.02
CA ILE A 98 14.34 -1.35 13.04
C ILE A 98 14.37 -2.87 12.88
N GLY A 99 13.20 -3.51 12.80
CA GLY A 99 13.04 -4.95 12.74
C GLY A 99 13.64 -5.57 11.48
N SER A 100 13.42 -4.92 10.35
CA SER A 100 14.00 -5.33 9.06
C SER A 100 15.51 -5.21 9.08
N SER A 101 16.06 -4.10 9.60
CA SER A 101 17.51 -3.95 9.78
C SER A 101 18.08 -5.06 10.67
N TYR A 102 17.41 -5.39 11.78
CA TYR A 102 17.83 -6.46 12.69
C TYR A 102 17.83 -7.84 12.03
N TYR A 103 16.83 -8.13 11.21
CA TYR A 103 16.76 -9.33 10.39
C TYR A 103 17.90 -9.40 9.38
N HIS A 104 18.13 -8.34 8.61
CA HIS A 104 19.15 -8.31 7.56
C HIS A 104 20.59 -8.43 8.09
N LEU A 105 20.85 -8.03 9.34
CA LEU A 105 22.17 -8.23 9.96
C LEU A 105 22.56 -9.71 10.09
N LYS A 106 21.60 -10.61 10.35
CA LYS A 106 21.84 -12.05 10.40
C LYS A 106 20.53 -12.78 10.11
N PRO A 107 20.22 -13.02 8.83
CA PRO A 107 18.93 -13.56 8.41
C PRO A 107 18.64 -14.92 9.05
N ASN A 108 17.46 -15.05 9.65
CA ASN A 108 16.86 -16.30 10.14
C ASN A 108 15.40 -16.04 10.51
N ASP A 109 14.62 -17.12 10.69
CA ASP A 109 13.19 -17.06 11.01
C ASP A 109 12.88 -16.30 12.30
N ALA A 110 13.65 -16.52 13.36
CA ALA A 110 13.42 -15.85 14.65
C ALA A 110 13.58 -14.33 14.56
N ARG A 111 14.47 -13.84 13.69
CA ARG A 111 14.62 -12.40 13.41
C ARG A 111 13.61 -11.90 12.40
N LEU A 112 13.18 -12.73 11.45
CA LEU A 112 12.16 -12.40 10.46
C LEU A 112 10.80 -12.10 11.11
N VAL A 113 10.51 -12.68 12.28
CA VAL A 113 9.36 -12.29 13.12
C VAL A 113 9.36 -10.79 13.40
N TRP A 114 10.51 -10.21 13.72
CA TRP A 114 10.64 -8.79 14.05
C TRP A 114 10.55 -7.87 12.83
N ASP A 115 10.76 -8.38 11.62
CA ASP A 115 10.49 -7.66 10.37
C ASP A 115 8.99 -7.72 10.03
N ARG A 116 8.37 -8.91 10.12
CA ARG A 116 6.98 -9.13 9.71
C ARG A 116 5.94 -8.60 10.68
N LEU A 117 6.19 -8.67 11.98
CA LEU A 117 5.24 -8.20 12.99
C LEU A 117 4.93 -6.69 12.84
N PRO A 118 5.92 -5.79 12.71
CA PRO A 118 5.65 -4.39 12.40
C PRO A 118 4.94 -4.19 11.05
N MET A 119 5.26 -4.99 10.04
CA MET A 119 4.58 -4.94 8.74
C MET A 119 3.09 -5.26 8.90
N THR A 120 2.71 -6.30 9.64
CA THR A 120 1.29 -6.65 9.82
C THR A 120 0.53 -5.57 10.58
N VAL A 121 1.16 -4.93 11.57
CA VAL A 121 0.60 -3.75 12.26
C VAL A 121 0.34 -2.61 11.26
N ALA A 122 1.28 -2.33 10.37
CA ALA A 122 1.09 -1.29 9.35
C ALA A 122 -0.06 -1.63 8.38
N PHE A 123 -0.10 -2.85 7.82
CA PHE A 123 -1.15 -3.28 6.89
C PHE A 123 -2.56 -3.26 7.51
N THR A 124 -2.68 -3.75 8.73
CA THR A 124 -3.97 -3.80 9.44
C THR A 124 -4.44 -2.40 9.85
N SER A 125 -3.51 -1.52 10.22
CA SER A 125 -3.79 -0.11 10.51
C SER A 125 -4.33 0.62 9.29
N ILE A 126 -3.67 0.51 8.12
CA ILE A 126 -4.17 1.19 6.89
C ILE A 126 -5.51 0.63 6.44
N MET A 127 -5.77 -0.67 6.66
CA MET A 127 -7.06 -1.26 6.34
C MET A 127 -8.16 -0.67 7.24
N ALA A 128 -7.90 -0.53 8.54
CA ALA A 128 -8.85 0.10 9.47
C ALA A 128 -9.12 1.56 9.10
N ILE A 129 -8.07 2.35 8.84
CA ILE A 129 -8.17 3.74 8.38
C ILE A 129 -9.01 3.82 7.09
N PHE A 130 -8.75 2.94 6.13
CA PHE A 130 -9.48 2.93 4.89
C PHE A 130 -10.98 2.67 5.10
N ILE A 131 -11.34 1.79 6.05
CA ILE A 131 -12.75 1.57 6.46
C ILE A 131 -13.34 2.85 7.07
N ILE A 132 -12.60 3.55 7.94
CA ILE A 132 -13.03 4.83 8.53
C ILE A 132 -13.32 5.86 7.44
N GLU A 133 -12.40 6.03 6.49
CA GLU A 133 -12.47 7.09 5.48
C GLU A 133 -13.47 6.80 4.34
N ARG A 134 -13.81 5.52 4.08
CA ARG A 134 -14.63 5.13 2.91
C ARG A 134 -15.97 4.47 3.24
N LEU A 135 -16.03 3.75 4.36
CA LEU A 135 -17.20 2.97 4.71
C LEU A 135 -17.96 3.63 5.84
N ASP A 136 -17.37 3.66 7.03
CA ASP A 136 -18.04 4.10 8.24
C ASP A 136 -17.03 4.37 9.35
N GLU A 137 -17.17 5.52 9.99
CA GLU A 137 -16.27 5.98 11.07
C GLU A 137 -16.31 5.04 12.28
N GLN A 138 -17.49 4.67 12.75
CA GLN A 138 -17.65 3.90 13.98
C GLN A 138 -17.15 2.47 13.77
N LYS A 139 -17.60 1.83 12.68
CA LYS A 139 -17.17 0.46 12.35
C LYS A 139 -15.67 0.40 12.06
N GLY A 140 -15.12 1.42 11.41
CA GLY A 140 -13.69 1.51 11.15
C GLY A 140 -12.87 1.72 12.44
N THR A 141 -13.35 2.53 13.37
CA THR A 141 -12.67 2.73 14.66
C THR A 141 -12.68 1.45 15.50
N ILE A 142 -13.84 0.77 15.55
CA ILE A 142 -13.99 -0.52 16.25
C ILE A 142 -13.13 -1.60 15.60
N SER A 143 -12.91 -1.55 14.29
CA SER A 143 -12.13 -2.58 13.58
C SER A 143 -10.62 -2.49 13.80
N ILE A 144 -10.08 -1.37 14.33
CA ILE A 144 -8.64 -1.21 14.60
C ILE A 144 -8.12 -2.34 15.49
N ILE A 145 -8.74 -2.56 16.65
CA ILE A 145 -8.31 -3.57 17.63
C ILE A 145 -8.32 -4.99 17.04
N PRO A 146 -9.45 -5.50 16.50
CA PRO A 146 -9.48 -6.87 15.97
C PRO A 146 -8.56 -7.04 14.75
N LEU A 147 -8.39 -6.03 13.90
CA LEU A 147 -7.45 -6.10 12.77
C LEU A 147 -6.00 -6.17 13.25
N LEU A 148 -5.60 -5.33 14.21
CA LEU A 148 -4.26 -5.38 14.81
C LEU A 148 -3.99 -6.74 15.46
N LEU A 149 -4.95 -7.26 16.23
CA LEU A 149 -4.85 -8.58 16.85
C LEU A 149 -4.72 -9.68 15.80
N ALA A 150 -5.51 -9.63 14.72
CA ALA A 150 -5.37 -10.58 13.61
C ALA A 150 -3.97 -10.52 12.98
N GLY A 151 -3.40 -9.31 12.84
CA GLY A 151 -2.03 -9.11 12.37
C GLY A 151 -0.99 -9.76 13.29
N VAL A 152 -1.09 -9.56 14.61
CA VAL A 152 -0.17 -10.15 15.59
C VAL A 152 -0.31 -11.67 15.64
N VAL A 153 -1.54 -12.17 15.74
CA VAL A 153 -1.85 -13.60 15.78
C VAL A 153 -1.36 -14.30 14.52
N SER A 154 -1.44 -13.67 13.34
CA SER A 154 -0.94 -14.26 12.09
C SER A 154 0.56 -14.56 12.14
N ILE A 155 1.35 -13.71 12.79
CA ILE A 155 2.81 -13.89 12.92
C ILE A 155 3.14 -14.89 14.00
N LEU A 156 2.44 -14.86 15.13
CA LEU A 156 2.62 -15.86 16.18
C LEU A 156 2.26 -17.25 15.66
N TYR A 157 1.15 -17.37 14.93
CA TYR A 157 0.74 -18.62 14.30
C TYR A 157 1.82 -19.16 13.37
N TRP A 158 2.34 -18.31 12.46
CA TRP A 158 3.46 -18.70 11.61
C TRP A 158 4.68 -19.13 12.44
N SER A 159 5.05 -18.38 13.47
CA SER A 159 6.22 -18.70 14.30
C SER A 159 6.13 -20.03 15.06
N PHE A 160 4.92 -20.52 15.36
CA PHE A 160 4.72 -21.78 16.09
C PHE A 160 4.42 -22.98 15.18
N PHE A 161 3.68 -22.75 14.09
CA PHE A 161 3.17 -23.80 13.22
C PHE A 161 3.84 -23.86 11.84
N ASP A 162 4.78 -22.95 11.57
CA ASP A 162 5.44 -22.78 10.27
C ASP A 162 4.44 -22.72 9.10
N ASP A 163 3.42 -21.89 9.24
CA ASP A 163 2.39 -21.71 8.22
C ASP A 163 2.09 -20.24 7.95
N LEU A 164 2.43 -19.79 6.74
CA LEU A 164 2.35 -18.41 6.30
C LEU A 164 0.98 -17.97 5.82
N ARG A 165 0.01 -18.89 5.67
CA ARG A 165 -1.30 -18.57 5.08
C ARG A 165 -2.02 -17.41 5.79
N PRO A 166 -2.12 -17.37 7.14
CA PRO A 166 -2.76 -16.23 7.81
C PRO A 166 -2.03 -14.91 7.59
N TYR A 167 -0.69 -14.94 7.56
CA TYR A 167 0.13 -13.77 7.28
C TYR A 167 -0.10 -13.26 5.85
N TYR A 168 -0.16 -14.16 4.86
CA TYR A 168 -0.45 -13.79 3.49
C TYR A 168 -1.85 -13.20 3.32
N LEU A 169 -2.85 -13.64 4.07
CA LEU A 169 -4.17 -13.00 4.07
C LEU A 169 -4.08 -11.56 4.59
N VAL A 170 -3.43 -11.36 5.73
CA VAL A 170 -3.23 -10.02 6.32
C VAL A 170 -2.49 -9.08 5.36
N GLN A 171 -1.55 -9.60 4.58
CA GLN A 171 -0.78 -8.81 3.63
C GLN A 171 -1.52 -8.59 2.30
N LEU A 172 -2.10 -9.64 1.70
CA LEU A 172 -2.66 -9.60 0.36
C LEU A 172 -4.01 -8.89 0.30
N ILE A 173 -4.88 -9.11 1.31
CA ILE A 173 -6.24 -8.53 1.30
C ILE A 173 -6.17 -7.00 1.23
N PRO A 174 -5.44 -6.27 2.10
CA PRO A 174 -5.34 -4.82 1.99
C PRO A 174 -4.77 -4.37 0.64
N CYS A 175 -3.78 -5.08 0.09
CA CYS A 175 -3.15 -4.72 -1.18
C CYS A 175 -4.09 -4.80 -2.39
N VAL A 176 -5.12 -5.65 -2.34
CA VAL A 176 -6.11 -5.77 -3.42
C VAL A 176 -7.34 -4.92 -3.11
N VAL A 177 -7.85 -4.99 -1.88
CA VAL A 177 -9.10 -4.34 -1.49
C VAL A 177 -8.98 -2.83 -1.49
N ILE A 178 -7.88 -2.27 -0.98
CA ILE A 178 -7.70 -0.82 -0.89
C ILE A 178 -7.70 -0.17 -2.27
N PRO A 179 -6.92 -0.63 -3.28
CA PRO A 179 -6.94 -0.01 -4.61
C PRO A 179 -8.29 -0.14 -5.31
N VAL A 180 -8.90 -1.33 -5.27
CA VAL A 180 -10.21 -1.58 -5.88
C VAL A 180 -11.25 -0.62 -5.30
N MET A 181 -11.29 -0.51 -3.97
CA MET A 181 -12.24 0.36 -3.30
C MET A 181 -11.89 1.85 -3.43
N ALA A 182 -10.61 2.21 -3.55
CA ALA A 182 -10.19 3.58 -3.77
C ALA A 182 -10.67 4.10 -5.13
N ILE A 183 -10.77 3.19 -6.13
CA ILE A 183 -11.32 3.49 -7.46
C ILE A 183 -12.84 3.59 -7.42
N LEU A 184 -13.50 2.62 -6.75
CA LEU A 184 -14.95 2.44 -6.82
C LEU A 184 -15.74 3.33 -5.85
N LEU A 185 -15.18 3.67 -4.69
CA LEU A 185 -15.88 4.43 -3.65
C LEU A 185 -15.46 5.90 -3.63
N PRO A 186 -16.41 6.83 -3.48
CA PRO A 186 -16.09 8.24 -3.32
C PRO A 186 -15.30 8.46 -2.01
N PRO A 187 -14.22 9.26 -2.04
CA PRO A 187 -13.41 9.53 -0.86
C PRO A 187 -14.07 10.55 0.08
N MET A 188 -13.69 10.51 1.36
CA MET A 188 -13.97 11.60 2.31
C MET A 188 -13.03 12.80 2.12
N TYR A 189 -11.79 12.54 1.68
CA TYR A 189 -10.73 13.52 1.52
C TYR A 189 -10.23 13.64 0.08
N THR A 190 -9.68 14.80 -0.27
CA THR A 190 -8.98 15.02 -1.54
C THR A 190 -7.72 14.14 -1.63
N HIS A 191 -7.10 14.08 -2.82
CA HIS A 191 -5.86 13.33 -3.06
C HIS A 191 -5.98 11.80 -2.90
N SER A 192 -7.18 11.26 -3.12
CA SER A 192 -7.45 9.80 -3.12
C SER A 192 -6.53 8.99 -4.04
N THR A 193 -5.97 9.59 -5.08
CA THR A 193 -5.03 8.94 -6.00
C THR A 193 -3.73 8.47 -5.34
N TYR A 194 -3.36 9.03 -4.18
CA TYR A 194 -2.18 8.61 -3.42
C TYR A 194 -2.31 7.18 -2.88
N TRP A 195 -3.52 6.70 -2.63
CA TRP A 195 -3.77 5.28 -2.29
C TRP A 195 -3.36 4.35 -3.44
N LEU A 196 -3.54 4.77 -4.69
CA LEU A 196 -3.13 3.99 -5.87
C LEU A 196 -1.62 4.05 -6.09
N TRP A 197 -0.99 5.22 -5.89
CA TRP A 197 0.47 5.33 -5.92
C TRP A 197 1.13 4.45 -4.87
N ALA A 198 0.64 4.49 -3.63
CA ALA A 198 1.11 3.61 -2.56
C ALA A 198 1.00 2.12 -2.95
N ALA A 199 -0.14 1.70 -3.51
CA ALA A 199 -0.31 0.33 -3.96
C ALA A 199 0.64 -0.04 -5.11
N GLY A 200 0.83 0.85 -6.08
CA GLY A 200 1.75 0.65 -7.21
C GLY A 200 3.19 0.45 -6.76
N PHE A 201 3.69 1.30 -5.84
CA PHE A 201 5.04 1.17 -5.28
C PHE A 201 5.21 -0.09 -4.43
N TYR A 202 4.16 -0.52 -3.73
CA TYR A 202 4.21 -1.78 -3.00
C TYR A 202 4.28 -3.00 -3.93
N VAL A 203 3.48 -3.01 -5.01
CA VAL A 203 3.56 -4.07 -6.04
C VAL A 203 4.95 -4.08 -6.68
N LEU A 204 5.50 -2.90 -7.02
CA LEU A 204 6.84 -2.78 -7.54
C LEU A 204 7.88 -3.38 -6.58
N ALA A 205 7.80 -3.06 -5.30
CA ALA A 205 8.69 -3.64 -4.30
C ALA A 205 8.61 -5.18 -4.24
N LYS A 206 7.41 -5.76 -4.40
CA LYS A 206 7.26 -7.23 -4.45
C LYS A 206 7.88 -7.84 -5.70
N VAL A 207 7.78 -7.17 -6.85
CA VAL A 207 8.45 -7.60 -8.09
C VAL A 207 9.96 -7.55 -7.90
N GLU A 208 10.50 -6.46 -7.34
CA GLU A 208 11.93 -6.30 -7.07
C GLU A 208 12.46 -7.34 -6.09
N GLN A 209 11.65 -7.74 -5.10
CA GLN A 209 11.99 -8.82 -4.18
C GLN A 209 12.15 -10.16 -4.90
N VAL A 210 11.24 -10.49 -5.82
CA VAL A 210 11.30 -11.75 -6.59
C VAL A 210 12.45 -11.72 -7.60
N ALA A 211 12.73 -10.55 -8.16
CA ALA A 211 13.79 -10.34 -9.14
C ALA A 211 15.15 -9.97 -8.51
N ASP A 212 15.41 -10.31 -7.24
CA ASP A 212 16.59 -9.86 -6.49
C ASP A 212 17.91 -10.10 -7.24
N GLU A 213 18.17 -11.35 -7.62
CA GLU A 213 19.37 -11.76 -8.37
C GLU A 213 19.42 -11.17 -9.78
N VAL A 214 18.27 -11.12 -10.48
CA VAL A 214 18.18 -10.60 -11.85
C VAL A 214 18.55 -9.12 -11.88
N ILE A 215 17.96 -8.33 -10.98
CA ILE A 215 18.25 -6.90 -10.84
C ILE A 215 19.71 -6.70 -10.44
N TYR A 216 20.23 -7.51 -9.52
CA TYR A 216 21.62 -7.40 -9.10
C TYR A 216 22.59 -7.64 -10.27
N GLY A 217 22.29 -8.60 -11.15
CA GLY A 217 23.03 -8.80 -12.40
C GLY A 217 22.93 -7.61 -13.35
N TRP A 218 21.73 -7.09 -13.59
CA TRP A 218 21.49 -5.95 -14.49
C TRP A 218 22.15 -4.64 -14.02
N THR A 219 22.27 -4.43 -12.71
CA THR A 219 22.93 -3.25 -12.15
C THR A 219 24.45 -3.40 -12.04
N ASN A 220 25.05 -4.41 -12.69
CA ASN A 220 26.47 -4.74 -12.57
C ASN A 220 26.90 -4.94 -11.11
N HIS A 221 26.05 -5.58 -10.32
CA HIS A 221 26.28 -5.85 -8.90
C HIS A 221 26.45 -4.57 -8.05
N ILE A 222 25.89 -3.43 -8.48
CA ILE A 222 25.91 -2.20 -7.69
C ILE A 222 24.78 -2.22 -6.65
N VAL A 223 23.56 -2.57 -7.05
CA VAL A 223 22.36 -2.56 -6.18
C VAL A 223 21.49 -3.78 -6.46
N SER A 224 21.07 -4.51 -5.41
CA SER A 224 20.21 -5.68 -5.57
C SER A 224 18.72 -5.33 -5.60
N GLY A 225 17.89 -6.24 -6.10
CA GLY A 225 16.43 -6.04 -6.08
C GLY A 225 15.87 -5.96 -4.65
N TYR A 226 16.46 -6.65 -3.67
CA TYR A 226 16.07 -6.56 -2.27
C TYR A 226 16.37 -5.18 -1.66
N THR A 227 17.48 -4.54 -2.06
CA THR A 227 17.77 -3.16 -1.68
C THR A 227 16.74 -2.20 -2.28
N LEU A 228 16.43 -2.34 -3.57
CA LEU A 228 15.41 -1.51 -4.25
C LEU A 228 14.02 -1.72 -3.65
N LYS A 229 13.64 -2.97 -3.34
CA LYS A 229 12.40 -3.32 -2.66
C LYS A 229 12.19 -2.48 -1.42
N HIS A 230 13.20 -2.33 -0.55
CA HIS A 230 13.07 -1.51 0.66
C HIS A 230 12.80 -0.05 0.32
N LEU A 231 13.51 0.51 -0.66
CA LEU A 231 13.33 1.91 -1.08
C LEU A 231 11.94 2.13 -1.70
N CYS A 232 11.50 1.24 -2.59
CA CYS A 232 10.18 1.30 -3.21
C CYS A 232 9.06 1.10 -2.18
N ALA A 233 9.19 0.15 -1.26
CA ALA A 233 8.21 -0.03 -0.19
C ALA A 233 8.20 1.15 0.80
N ALA A 234 9.33 1.83 1.03
CA ALA A 234 9.38 3.04 1.85
C ALA A 234 8.67 4.23 1.21
N MET A 235 8.41 4.21 -0.10
CA MET A 235 7.58 5.23 -0.75
C MET A 235 6.12 5.16 -0.30
N VAL A 236 5.63 4.01 0.16
CA VAL A 236 4.24 3.85 0.66
C VAL A 236 3.93 4.84 1.79
N PRO A 237 4.67 4.84 2.93
CA PRO A 237 4.44 5.84 3.98
C PRO A 237 4.79 7.26 3.55
N VAL A 238 5.69 7.47 2.57
CA VAL A 238 5.95 8.82 2.00
C VAL A 238 4.71 9.36 1.30
N PHE A 239 4.08 8.58 0.42
CA PHE A 239 2.86 8.98 -0.25
C PHE A 239 1.72 9.23 0.75
N PHE A 240 1.56 8.38 1.77
CA PHE A 240 0.58 8.66 2.81
C PHE A 240 0.88 9.92 3.61
N THR A 241 2.14 10.17 3.97
CA THR A 241 2.54 11.41 4.65
C THR A 241 2.22 12.65 3.80
N LEU A 242 2.51 12.61 2.49
CA LEU A 242 2.20 13.69 1.56
C LEU A 242 0.69 13.88 1.38
N MET A 243 -0.05 12.78 1.26
CA MET A 243 -1.52 12.78 1.20
C MET A 243 -2.10 13.45 2.44
N LEU A 244 -1.67 13.04 3.63
CA LEU A 244 -2.12 13.59 4.91
C LEU A 244 -1.77 15.08 5.08
N ALA A 245 -0.59 15.50 4.63
CA ALA A 245 -0.19 16.91 4.72
C ALA A 245 -0.99 17.81 3.76
N LYS A 246 -1.38 17.30 2.58
CA LYS A 246 -2.05 18.10 1.53
C LYS A 246 -3.56 17.98 1.53
N ARG A 247 -4.13 16.97 2.17
CA ARG A 247 -5.56 16.68 2.08
C ARG A 247 -6.43 17.79 2.69
N THR A 248 -7.62 17.88 2.12
CA THR A 248 -8.77 18.65 2.58
C THR A 248 -10.00 17.76 2.47
N ILE A 249 -11.11 18.18 3.07
CA ILE A 249 -12.38 17.47 2.88
C ILE A 249 -12.82 17.61 1.42
N GLU A 250 -13.23 16.48 0.84
CA GLU A 250 -13.87 16.45 -0.46
C GLU A 250 -15.35 16.83 -0.31
N THR A 251 -15.71 18.03 -0.77
CA THR A 251 -17.08 18.53 -0.74
C THR A 251 -17.93 17.91 -1.84
N ASN A 252 -17.33 17.53 -2.97
CA ASN A 252 -18.01 16.88 -4.08
C ASN A 252 -17.59 15.41 -4.15
N ARG A 253 -18.30 14.56 -3.42
CA ARG A 253 -17.98 13.13 -3.26
C ARG A 253 -18.19 12.35 -4.55
N GLN A 254 -17.18 12.35 -5.43
CA GLN A 254 -17.13 11.56 -6.67
C GLN A 254 -16.04 10.49 -6.55
N SER A 255 -16.32 9.30 -7.08
CA SER A 255 -15.31 8.23 -7.17
C SER A 255 -14.27 8.52 -8.26
N LEU A 256 -13.08 7.91 -8.17
CA LEU A 256 -12.07 8.03 -9.24
C LEU A 256 -12.61 7.49 -10.57
N LEU A 257 -13.39 6.39 -10.52
CA LEU A 257 -14.04 5.83 -11.69
C LEU A 257 -14.97 6.83 -12.37
N GLU A 258 -15.83 7.51 -11.60
CA GLU A 258 -16.74 8.52 -12.15
C GLU A 258 -15.97 9.68 -12.78
N MET A 259 -14.92 10.18 -12.12
CA MET A 259 -14.09 11.25 -12.66
C MET A 259 -13.40 10.85 -13.98
N TRP A 260 -12.86 9.62 -14.05
CA TRP A 260 -12.23 9.12 -15.27
C TRP A 260 -13.22 8.91 -16.41
N ILE A 261 -14.42 8.41 -16.13
CA ILE A 261 -15.49 8.29 -17.13
C ILE A 261 -15.86 9.68 -17.66
N ILE A 262 -16.04 10.68 -16.79
CA ILE A 262 -16.38 12.05 -17.20
C ILE A 262 -15.25 12.69 -18.01
N SER A 263 -13.99 12.46 -17.64
CA SER A 263 -12.84 12.95 -18.42
C SER A 263 -12.83 12.34 -19.82
N CYS A 264 -12.97 11.01 -19.90
CA CYS A 264 -12.96 10.30 -21.17
C CYS A 264 -14.14 10.69 -22.08
N THR A 265 -15.33 10.98 -21.52
CA THR A 265 -16.46 11.46 -22.33
C THR A 265 -16.29 12.92 -22.78
N LYS A 266 -15.61 13.77 -21.98
CA LYS A 266 -15.25 15.13 -22.41
C LYS A 266 -14.22 15.11 -23.53
N ASP A 267 -13.15 14.32 -23.39
CA ASP A 267 -12.11 14.20 -24.41
C ASP A 267 -12.71 13.75 -25.75
N LYS A 268 -13.61 12.75 -25.73
CA LYS A 268 -14.34 12.31 -26.93
C LYS A 268 -15.28 13.37 -27.51
N ALA A 269 -15.87 14.23 -26.67
CA ALA A 269 -16.76 15.28 -27.13
C ALA A 269 -16.00 16.47 -27.74
N ASP A 270 -14.80 16.77 -27.24
CA ASP A 270 -13.91 17.77 -27.82
C ASP A 270 -13.25 17.25 -29.12
N ASP A 271 -12.83 15.97 -29.17
CA ASP A 271 -12.31 15.33 -30.39
C ASP A 271 -13.34 15.34 -31.54
N HIS A 272 -14.62 15.06 -31.22
CA HIS A 272 -15.71 15.20 -32.19
C HIS A 272 -16.05 16.65 -32.58
N LYS A 273 -15.82 17.63 -31.71
CA LYS A 273 -15.99 19.05 -32.09
C LYS A 273 -14.87 19.50 -33.03
N ASP A 274 -13.65 19.05 -32.79
CA ASP A 274 -12.52 19.34 -33.65
C ASP A 274 -12.72 18.69 -35.03
N GLU A 275 -13.13 17.41 -35.12
CA GLU A 275 -13.49 16.77 -36.40
C GLU A 275 -14.61 17.51 -37.17
N VAL A 276 -15.66 17.97 -36.48
CA VAL A 276 -16.78 18.69 -37.12
C VAL A 276 -16.34 20.09 -37.59
N SER A 277 -15.42 20.74 -36.87
CA SER A 277 -14.90 22.06 -37.24
C SER A 277 -14.02 22.02 -38.51
N TYR A 278 -13.36 20.90 -38.83
CA TYR A 278 -12.60 20.76 -40.08
C TYR A 278 -13.47 20.41 -41.30
N THR A 279 -14.74 20.05 -41.11
CA THR A 279 -15.61 19.57 -42.19
C THR A 279 -16.54 20.66 -42.77
N THR A 280 -16.43 21.92 -42.32
CA THR A 280 -17.31 23.03 -42.75
C THR A 280 -16.56 24.23 -43.31
N VAL A 281 -15.67 24.00 -44.29
CA VAL A 281 -15.30 25.06 -45.25
C VAL A 281 -15.06 24.45 -46.64
N SER A 282 -16.09 24.46 -47.50
CA SER A 282 -15.87 24.67 -48.94
C SER A 282 -16.93 25.65 -49.45
N THR A 283 -16.48 26.88 -49.63
CA THR A 283 -17.22 27.97 -50.27
C THR A 283 -17.43 27.63 -51.74
N VAL A 284 -18.69 27.53 -52.15
CA VAL A 284 -19.10 27.62 -53.56
C VAL A 284 -18.96 29.08 -53.98
N GLU A 285 -18.02 29.39 -54.87
CA GLU A 285 -18.15 30.50 -55.82
C GLU A 285 -17.03 30.47 -56.89
N SER A 286 -17.41 30.25 -58.15
CA SER A 286 -16.92 31.05 -59.29
C SER A 286 -17.65 30.69 -60.60
N GLN A 287 -18.49 31.64 -61.05
CA GLN A 287 -18.74 32.12 -62.41
C GLN A 287 -18.42 31.20 -63.62
N ILE A 288 -19.43 30.99 -64.48
CA ILE A 288 -19.65 31.66 -65.79
C ILE A 288 -21.15 31.61 -66.10
#